data_AF-A0A932LRR4-F1
#
_entry.id   AF-A0A932LRR4-F1
#
_cell.length_a   1.000
_cell.length_b   1.000
_cell.length_c   1.000
_cell.angle_alpha   90.00
_cell.angle_beta   90.00
_cell.angle_gamma   90.00
#
_symmetry.space_group_name_H-M   'P 1'
#
loop_
_entity.id
_entity.type
_entity.pdbx_description
1 polymer ?
#
loop_
_entity_poly.entity_id
_entity_poly.type
_entity_poly.pdbx_seq_one_letter_code
_entity_poly.pdbx_strand_id
1 'polypeptide(L)'
;MKLSEVVGEIIRLGEASRAYWESELPKRHPHYPIIHAGEDSVSLPPEETKIQELLKSLPENQLYALMVLAYVGRGDYSADNLLTAYQNMKETFPTRDVAIAQLTGKETLAEYLTDAMDEVRKRRIDLDSLTFESTLQTS
;
A
#
# COMPACT_ATOMS: atom_id res chain seq x y z
N MET A 1 -1.07 8.29 -13.96
CA MET A 1 0.22 8.26 -13.25
C MET A 1 0.90 6.94 -13.57
N LYS A 2 2.23 6.94 -13.59
CA LYS A 2 3.03 5.71 -13.64
C LYS A 2 2.99 5.00 -12.29
N LEU A 3 3.33 3.72 -12.26
CA LEU A 3 3.30 2.93 -11.02
C LEU A 3 4.33 3.47 -10.01
N SER A 4 5.51 3.86 -10.48
CA SER A 4 6.55 4.48 -9.64
C SER A 4 6.07 5.77 -8.95
N GLU A 5 5.33 6.62 -9.68
CA GLU A 5 4.76 7.86 -9.15
C GLU A 5 3.68 7.59 -8.10
N VAL A 6 2.83 6.59 -8.33
CA VAL A 6 1.79 6.18 -7.37
C VAL A 6 2.42 5.68 -6.08
N VAL A 7 3.43 4.81 -6.18
CA VAL A 7 4.15 4.28 -5.02
C VAL A 7 4.81 5.41 -4.24
N GLY A 8 5.51 6.31 -4.92
CA GLY A 8 6.16 7.46 -4.30
C GLY A 8 5.16 8.38 -3.58
N GLU A 9 3.99 8.62 -4.18
CA GLU A 9 2.96 9.46 -3.56
C GLU A 9 2.34 8.80 -2.33
N ILE A 10 2.09 7.49 -2.34
CA ILE A 10 1.57 6.76 -1.17
C ILE A 10 2.60 6.77 -0.03
N ILE A 11 3.89 6.56 -0.33
CA ILE A 11 4.95 6.64 0.68
C ILE A 11 4.96 8.04 1.32
N ARG A 12 4.97 9.08 0.49
CA ARG A 12 4.96 10.49 0.95
C ARG A 12 3.74 10.82 1.81
N LEU A 13 2.56 10.36 1.42
CA LEU A 13 1.32 10.55 2.18
C LEU A 13 1.34 9.76 3.50
N GLY A 14 1.87 8.53 3.49
CA GLY A 14 2.01 7.72 4.70
C GLY A 14 2.97 8.31 5.72
N GLU A 15 4.12 8.82 5.28
CA GLU A 15 5.06 9.55 6.13
C GLU A 15 4.43 10.80 6.74
N ALA A 16 3.65 11.56 5.94
CA ALA A 16 2.94 12.72 6.43
C ALA A 16 1.83 12.36 7.44
N SER A 17 1.09 11.26 7.21
CA SER A 17 0.12 10.72 8.17
C SER A 17 0.81 10.35 9.49
N ARG A 18 1.93 9.64 9.43
CA ARG A 18 2.72 9.28 10.60
C ARG A 18 3.20 10.51 11.37
N ALA A 19 3.75 11.51 10.67
CA ALA A 19 4.20 12.75 11.30
C ALA A 19 3.05 13.53 11.97
N TYR A 20 1.86 13.53 11.34
CA TYR A 20 0.65 14.08 11.96
C TYR A 20 0.34 13.36 13.28
N TRP A 21 0.29 12.03 13.26
CA TRP A 21 -0.01 11.21 14.44
C TRP A 21 1.03 11.37 15.55
N GLU A 22 2.31 11.38 15.22
CA GLU A 22 3.40 11.62 16.18
C GLU A 22 3.27 13.01 16.85
N SER A 23 2.71 14.00 16.16
CA SER A 23 2.48 15.33 16.71
C SER A 23 1.17 15.48 17.49
N GLU A 24 0.10 14.78 17.09
CA GLU A 24 -1.24 14.93 17.67
C GLU A 24 -1.48 13.99 18.85
N LEU A 25 -0.96 12.76 18.81
CA LEU A 25 -1.21 11.78 19.86
C LEU A 25 -0.68 12.25 21.23
N PRO A 26 0.55 12.80 21.37
CA PRO A 26 1.02 13.29 22.66
C PRO A 26 0.22 14.48 23.24
N LYS A 27 -0.41 15.29 22.38
CA LYS A 27 -1.21 16.44 22.82
C LYS A 27 -2.55 16.02 23.42
N ARG A 28 -3.08 14.87 22.97
CA ARG A 28 -4.44 14.40 23.29
C ARG A 28 -4.46 13.20 24.23
N HIS A 29 -3.35 12.47 24.33
CA HIS A 29 -3.16 11.33 25.21
C HIS A 29 -2.06 11.65 26.23
N PRO A 30 -2.39 12.11 27.45
CA PRO A 30 -1.42 12.45 28.48
C PRO A 30 -0.46 11.31 28.87
N HIS A 31 -0.84 10.07 28.55
CA HIS A 31 -0.10 8.85 28.84
C HIS A 31 0.55 8.21 27.60
N TYR A 32 0.60 8.91 26.47
CA TYR A 32 1.24 8.43 25.24
C TYR A 32 2.66 7.88 25.51
N PRO A 33 3.03 6.70 24.99
CA PRO A 33 2.37 5.91 23.94
C PRO A 33 1.24 4.98 24.40
N ILE A 34 0.87 4.97 25.68
CA ILE A 34 -0.24 4.16 26.18
C ILE A 34 -1.54 4.96 26.00
N ILE A 35 -2.43 4.44 25.15
CA ILE A 35 -3.78 4.99 24.91
C ILE A 35 -4.78 4.17 25.73
N HIS A 36 -5.57 4.83 26.57
CA HIS A 36 -6.57 4.15 27.40
C HIS A 36 -7.93 4.05 26.67
N ALA A 37 -8.64 2.94 26.89
CA ALA A 37 -9.99 2.77 26.36
C ALA A 37 -10.94 3.85 26.95
N GLY A 38 -11.51 4.69 26.08
CA GLY A 38 -12.37 5.81 26.47
C GLY A 38 -11.76 7.19 26.19
N GLU A 39 -10.50 7.26 25.77
CA GLU A 39 -9.91 8.49 25.22
C GLU A 39 -10.50 8.78 23.83
N ASP A 40 -10.66 10.07 23.50
CA ASP A 40 -11.36 10.51 22.28
C ASP A 40 -10.75 9.90 21.01
N SER A 41 -11.62 9.38 20.14
CA SER A 41 -11.24 8.96 18.80
C SER A 41 -10.80 10.19 18.00
N VAL A 42 -9.58 10.15 17.48
CA VAL A 42 -9.05 11.22 16.64
C VAL A 42 -9.56 11.01 15.21
N SER A 43 -9.93 12.11 14.55
CA SER A 43 -10.27 12.09 13.13
C SER A 43 -9.07 11.66 12.29
N LEU A 44 -9.29 10.80 11.31
CA LEU A 44 -8.23 10.34 10.39
C LEU A 44 -7.56 11.55 9.72
N PRO A 45 -6.23 11.53 9.56
CA PRO A 45 -5.53 12.61 8.88
C PRO A 45 -6.02 12.74 7.44
N PRO A 46 -6.01 13.97 6.88
CA PRO A 46 -6.34 14.19 5.48
C PRO A 46 -5.55 13.30 4.50
N GLU A 47 -4.34 12.91 4.87
CA GLU A 47 -3.44 12.05 4.11
C GLU A 47 -4.04 10.65 3.87
N GLU A 48 -4.69 10.06 4.87
CA GLU A 48 -5.33 8.75 4.72
C GLU A 48 -6.52 8.80 3.76
N THR A 49 -7.27 9.91 3.79
CA THR A 49 -8.34 10.15 2.81
C THR A 49 -7.77 10.26 1.40
N LYS A 50 -6.67 10.99 1.21
CA LYS A 50 -5.99 11.12 -0.10
C LYS A 50 -5.46 9.77 -0.61
N ILE A 51 -4.90 8.93 0.26
CA ILE A 51 -4.47 7.57 -0.12
C ILE A 51 -5.68 6.77 -0.62
N GLN A 52 -6.81 6.82 0.09
CA GLN A 52 -8.02 6.11 -0.34
C GLN A 52 -8.56 6.60 -1.68
N GLU A 53 -8.58 7.93 -1.90
CA GLU A 53 -8.99 8.52 -3.17
C GLU A 53 -8.04 8.14 -4.32
N LEU A 54 -6.73 8.17 -4.07
CA LEU A 54 -5.72 7.75 -5.03
C LEU A 54 -5.95 6.30 -5.44
N LEU A 55 -6.07 5.37 -4.47
CA LEU A 55 -6.35 3.96 -4.72
C LEU A 55 -7.63 3.75 -5.54
N LYS A 56 -8.71 4.49 -5.21
CA LYS A 56 -9.97 4.48 -5.95
C LYS A 56 -9.86 5.01 -7.38
N SER A 57 -8.85 5.82 -7.69
CA SER A 57 -8.61 6.33 -9.05
C SER A 57 -7.74 5.42 -9.94
N LEU A 58 -7.00 4.47 -9.35
CA LEU A 58 -6.03 3.67 -10.10
C LEU A 58 -6.69 2.72 -11.11
N PRO A 59 -6.12 2.49 -12.30
CA PRO A 59 -6.48 1.34 -13.13
C PRO A 59 -6.35 0.01 -12.36
N GLU A 60 -7.15 -1.01 -12.72
CA GLU A 60 -7.15 -2.30 -12.02
C GLU A 60 -5.75 -2.95 -11.98
N ASN A 61 -5.06 -2.98 -13.11
CA ASN A 61 -3.71 -3.54 -13.20
C ASN A 61 -2.72 -2.83 -12.25
N GLN A 62 -2.79 -1.51 -12.12
CA GLN A 62 -1.95 -0.75 -11.19
C GLN A 62 -2.31 -1.03 -9.74
N LEU A 63 -3.61 -1.18 -9.42
CA LEU A 63 -4.05 -1.53 -8.07
C LEU A 63 -3.51 -2.88 -7.62
N TYR A 64 -3.59 -3.91 -8.47
CA TYR A 64 -3.04 -5.22 -8.13
C TYR A 64 -1.51 -5.26 -8.18
N ALA A 65 -0.87 -4.49 -9.07
CA ALA A 65 0.59 -4.34 -9.05
C ALA A 65 1.06 -3.71 -7.73
N LEU A 66 0.38 -2.66 -7.26
CA LEU A 66 0.63 -2.05 -5.97
C LEU A 66 0.43 -3.05 -4.81
N MET A 67 -0.60 -3.88 -4.90
CA MET A 67 -0.86 -4.92 -3.93
C MET A 67 0.26 -5.96 -3.88
N VAL A 68 0.74 -6.42 -5.03
CA VAL A 68 1.91 -7.30 -5.11
C VAL A 68 3.12 -6.64 -4.45
N LEU A 69 3.40 -5.37 -4.76
CA LEU A 69 4.52 -4.65 -4.15
C LEU A 69 4.38 -4.59 -2.63
N ALA A 70 3.21 -4.25 -2.10
CA ALA A 70 2.99 -4.22 -0.65
C ALA A 70 3.26 -5.59 0.01
N TYR A 71 2.92 -6.70 -0.64
CA TYR A 71 3.21 -8.04 -0.12
C TYR A 71 4.67 -8.46 -0.32
N VAL A 72 5.36 -7.96 -1.34
CA VAL A 72 6.81 -8.12 -1.49
C VAL A 72 7.53 -7.43 -0.34
N GLY A 73 7.18 -6.17 -0.04
CA GLY A 73 7.80 -5.43 1.07
C GLY A 73 7.48 -6.01 2.44
N ARG A 74 6.29 -6.58 2.62
CA ARG A 74 5.95 -7.35 3.83
C ARG A 74 6.74 -8.67 3.95
N GLY A 75 7.33 -9.16 2.85
CA GLY A 75 8.09 -10.41 2.80
C GLY A 75 7.25 -11.65 2.51
N ASP A 76 5.97 -11.51 2.13
CA ASP A 76 5.12 -12.64 1.74
C ASP A 76 5.50 -13.21 0.36
N TYR A 77 6.08 -12.38 -0.52
CA TYR A 77 6.53 -12.78 -1.86
C TYR A 77 7.96 -12.31 -2.14
N SER A 78 8.69 -13.08 -2.95
CA SER A 78 9.93 -12.60 -3.56
C SER A 78 9.63 -11.73 -4.78
N ALA A 79 10.42 -10.67 -4.95
CA ALA A 79 10.44 -9.85 -6.17
C ALA A 79 10.85 -10.63 -7.44
N ASP A 80 11.34 -11.86 -7.31
CA ASP A 80 11.65 -12.74 -8.44
C ASP A 80 10.43 -13.50 -8.98
N ASN A 81 9.28 -13.47 -8.27
CA ASN A 81 8.07 -14.20 -8.66
C ASN A 81 6.80 -13.32 -8.68
N LEU A 82 6.92 -12.12 -9.26
CA LEU A 82 5.85 -11.13 -9.27
C LEU A 82 4.60 -11.60 -10.02
N LEU A 83 4.74 -12.41 -11.09
CA LEU A 83 3.60 -12.88 -11.86
C LEU A 83 2.72 -13.85 -11.05
N THR A 84 3.31 -14.82 -10.37
CA THR A 84 2.56 -15.72 -9.48
C THR A 84 1.94 -14.94 -8.32
N ALA A 85 2.66 -13.99 -7.74
CA ALA A 85 2.11 -13.12 -6.71
C ALA A 85 0.87 -12.36 -7.22
N TYR A 86 0.93 -11.81 -8.43
CA TYR A 86 -0.18 -11.11 -9.06
C TYR A 86 -1.41 -12.02 -9.26
N GLN A 87 -1.21 -13.23 -9.78
CA GLN A 87 -2.30 -14.20 -9.96
C GLN A 87 -2.95 -14.56 -8.61
N ASN A 88 -2.13 -14.86 -7.60
CA ASN A 88 -2.62 -15.14 -6.24
C ASN A 88 -3.39 -13.96 -5.65
N MET A 89 -2.97 -12.71 -5.90
CA MET A 89 -3.69 -11.52 -5.44
C MET A 89 -5.06 -11.40 -6.12
N LYS A 90 -5.16 -11.65 -7.43
CA LYS A 90 -6.46 -11.60 -8.13
C LYS A 90 -7.40 -12.72 -7.68
N GLU A 91 -6.89 -13.88 -7.29
CA GLU A 91 -7.71 -14.97 -6.75
C GLU A 91 -8.17 -14.67 -5.31
N THR A 92 -7.27 -14.16 -4.46
CA THR A 92 -7.54 -13.90 -3.05
C THR A 92 -8.44 -12.68 -2.86
N PHE A 93 -8.25 -11.66 -3.69
CA PHE A 93 -8.95 -10.38 -3.61
C PHE A 93 -9.63 -10.14 -4.96
N PRO A 94 -10.76 -10.82 -5.26
CA PRO A 94 -11.31 -10.88 -6.62
C PRO A 94 -11.95 -9.57 -7.10
N THR A 95 -12.23 -8.64 -6.19
CA THR A 95 -12.86 -7.37 -6.52
C THR A 95 -11.98 -6.20 -6.12
N ARG A 96 -12.10 -5.12 -6.89
CA ARG A 96 -11.42 -3.86 -6.66
C ARG A 96 -11.65 -3.33 -5.24
N ASP A 97 -12.89 -3.37 -4.76
CA ASP A 97 -13.23 -2.84 -3.43
C ASP A 97 -12.56 -3.64 -2.32
N VAL A 98 -12.45 -4.96 -2.47
CA VAL A 98 -11.75 -5.84 -1.53
C VAL A 98 -10.24 -5.57 -1.56
N ALA A 99 -9.66 -5.38 -2.74
CA ALA A 99 -8.24 -5.02 -2.86
C ALA A 99 -7.93 -3.64 -2.25
N ILE A 100 -8.79 -2.64 -2.46
CA ILE A 100 -8.67 -1.32 -1.83
C ILE A 100 -8.77 -1.44 -0.31
N ALA A 101 -9.80 -2.14 0.20
CA ALA A 101 -9.98 -2.34 1.63
C ALA A 101 -8.76 -3.02 2.28
N GLN A 102 -8.17 -4.00 1.59
CA GLN A 102 -6.96 -4.67 2.05
C GLN A 102 -5.72 -3.78 2.06
N LEU A 103 -5.61 -2.82 1.14
CA LEU A 103 -4.52 -1.84 1.11
C LEU A 103 -4.70 -0.75 2.15
N THR A 104 -5.92 -0.24 2.34
CA THR A 104 -6.22 0.82 3.32
C THR A 104 -6.29 0.31 4.75
N GLY A 105 -6.60 -0.97 4.97
CA GLY A 105 -6.62 -1.58 6.30
C GLY A 105 -5.23 -1.85 6.89
N LYS A 106 -4.15 -1.52 6.16
CA LYS A 106 -2.77 -1.68 6.62
C LYS A 106 -2.24 -0.34 7.09
N GLU A 107 -2.08 -0.18 8.40
CA GLU A 107 -1.39 0.98 9.01
C GLU A 107 0.04 1.16 8.45
N THR A 108 0.63 0.09 7.93
CA THR A 108 2.02 0.02 7.47
C THR A 108 2.15 0.01 5.93
N LEU A 109 1.12 0.41 5.17
CA LEU A 109 1.19 0.36 3.70
C LEU A 109 2.41 1.10 3.14
N ALA A 110 2.71 2.31 3.65
CA ALA A 110 3.86 3.09 3.21
C ALA A 110 5.21 2.41 3.56
N GLU A 111 5.30 1.75 4.72
CA GLU A 111 6.49 1.01 5.13
C GLU A 111 6.71 -0.19 4.19
N TYR A 112 5.68 -0.97 3.94
CA TYR A 112 5.76 -2.08 2.99
C TYR A 112 6.13 -1.62 1.59
N LEU A 113 5.57 -0.51 1.11
CA LEU A 113 5.97 0.02 -0.19
C LEU A 113 7.42 0.51 -0.19
N THR A 114 7.91 1.08 0.90
CA THR A 114 9.32 1.47 1.05
C THR A 114 10.24 0.27 0.96
N ASP A 115 9.94 -0.80 1.70
CA ASP A 115 10.70 -2.06 1.67
C ASP A 115 10.65 -2.72 0.28
N ALA A 116 9.48 -2.69 -0.37
CA ALA A 116 9.32 -3.20 -1.73
C ALA A 116 10.19 -2.43 -2.73
N MET A 117 10.28 -1.10 -2.59
CA MET A 117 11.14 -0.27 -3.44
C MET A 117 12.62 -0.62 -3.28
N ASP A 118 13.05 -0.98 -2.07
CA ASP A 118 14.43 -1.44 -1.85
C ASP A 118 14.68 -2.79 -2.53
N GLU A 119 13.75 -3.74 -2.47
CA GLU A 119 13.86 -5.02 -3.16
C GLU A 119 13.86 -4.89 -4.68
N VAL A 120 13.01 -4.01 -5.22
CA VAL A 120 12.93 -3.66 -6.64
C VAL A 120 14.25 -3.03 -7.12
N ARG A 121 14.81 -2.09 -6.35
CA ARG A 121 16.10 -1.45 -6.66
C ARG A 121 17.25 -2.44 -6.64
N LYS A 122 17.32 -3.32 -5.63
CA LYS A 122 18.37 -4.38 -5.55
C LYS A 122 18.38 -5.26 -6.80
N ARG A 123 17.21 -5.55 -7.36
CA ARG A 123 17.04 -6.40 -8.56
C ARG A 123 16.96 -5.65 -9.88
N ARG A 124 17.03 -4.31 -9.86
CA ARG A 124 16.92 -3.44 -11.05
C ARG A 124 15.63 -3.67 -11.85
N ILE A 125 14.53 -3.91 -11.15
CA ILE A 125 13.21 -4.08 -11.77
C ILE A 125 12.67 -2.69 -12.15
N ASP A 126 12.27 -2.52 -13.41
CA ASP A 126 11.60 -1.30 -13.87
C ASP A 126 10.09 -1.41 -13.62
N LEU A 127 9.63 -0.72 -12.57
CA LEU A 127 8.22 -0.71 -12.15
C LEU A 127 7.26 -0.20 -13.22
N ASP A 128 7.71 0.76 -14.04
CA ASP A 128 6.83 1.38 -15.03
C ASP A 128 6.65 0.50 -16.27
N SER A 129 7.51 -0.53 -16.40
CA SER A 129 7.43 -1.57 -17.42
C SER A 129 6.72 -2.85 -16.93
N LEU A 130 6.31 -2.93 -15.66
CA LEU A 130 5.65 -4.11 -15.11
C LEU A 130 4.31 -4.36 -15.81
N THR A 131 4.30 -5.32 -16.72
CA THR A 131 3.09 -5.83 -17.36
C THR A 131 2.75 -7.20 -16.79
N PHE A 132 1.65 -7.26 -16.06
CA PHE A 132 1.02 -8.52 -15.70
C PHE A 132 -0.01 -8.85 -16.76
N GLU A 133 0.45 -9.32 -17.92
CA GLU A 133 -0.47 -9.79 -18.94
C GLU A 133 -1.28 -10.95 -18.38
N SER A 134 -2.60 -10.80 -18.41
CA SER A 134 -3.50 -11.91 -18.15
C SER A 134 -3.29 -12.91 -19.27
N THR A 135 -2.51 -13.96 -19.03
CA THR A 135 -2.56 -15.15 -19.88
C THR A 135 -3.93 -15.79 -19.72
N LEU A 136 -4.92 -15.21 -20.41
CA LEU A 136 -6.05 -15.97 -20.94
C LEU A 136 -5.50 -16.74 -22.14
N GLN A 137 -4.69 -17.75 -21.86
CA GLN A 137 -4.53 -18.88 -22.78
C GLN A 137 -5.38 -20.02 -22.23
N THR A 138 -6.62 -20.05 -22.70
CA THR A 138 -7.47 -21.23 -22.82
C THR A 138 -8.60 -20.82 -23.77
N SER A 139 -9.02 -21.56 -24.79
CA SER A 139 -8.57 -22.73 -25.54
C SER A 139 -9.52 -22.80 -26.73
#